data_AF-A0A950PR51-F1
#
_entry.id   AF-A0A950PR51-F1
#
_cell.length_a   1.000
_cell.length_b   1.000
_cell.length_c   1.000
_cell.angle_alpha   90.00
_cell.angle_beta   90.00
_cell.angle_gamma   90.00
#
_symmetry.space_group_name_H-M   'P 1'
#
loop_
_entity.id
_entity.type
_entity.pdbx_description
1 polymer ?
#
loop_
_entity_poly.entity_id
_entity_poly.type
_entity_poly.pdbx_seq_one_letter_code
_entity_poly.pdbx_strand_id
1 'polypeptide(L)'
;MVRQVDRWWFSPRRGHQQLDTLRAVMSVQRERVNDVTPVLLLTGHWLELAGWSLMAAQAGPWGWAAAAGAGAVKFRHLQEVSHFAVHGVLTRSRRASTVLAEAAVHVPLGFVPVPVRRQRHVREHHPNATIAGVDPNLRELDRVGLRPGVGPLRFALALVFPLTPAGLTDTVRDIADNLRTSGAGWWRLAGLMAAPVTMGLVLGWPAPVFAFVLPRLLLYPQLAWMSLLVEHRWFDAESVTGPPTVIEAARCLRLYPHNRLLALLARSTWLPYALVGQVGATSG
;
A
#
# COMPACT_ATOMS: atom_id res chain seq x y z
N MET A 1 -18.94 -2.87 -2.87
CA MET A 1 -19.46 -4.20 -3.29
C MET A 1 -18.38 -5.07 -3.94
N VAL A 2 -17.65 -4.58 -4.96
CA VAL A 2 -16.56 -5.32 -5.66
C VAL A 2 -15.51 -5.90 -4.71
N ARG A 3 -15.06 -5.15 -3.69
CA ARG A 3 -14.09 -5.63 -2.68
C ARG A 3 -14.58 -6.82 -1.86
N GLN A 4 -15.88 -6.92 -1.59
CA GLN A 4 -16.43 -8.05 -0.83
C GLN A 4 -16.59 -9.29 -1.72
N VAL A 5 -16.91 -9.09 -3.00
CA VAL A 5 -16.88 -10.15 -4.01
C VAL A 5 -15.46 -10.68 -4.20
N ASP A 6 -14.46 -9.80 -4.25
CA ASP A 6 -13.04 -10.15 -4.29
C ASP A 6 -12.64 -10.98 -3.05
N ARG A 7 -12.97 -10.49 -1.84
CA ARG A 7 -12.74 -11.23 -0.58
C ARG A 7 -13.40 -12.59 -0.54
N TRP A 8 -14.61 -12.71 -1.07
CA TRP A 8 -15.29 -13.98 -1.20
C TRP A 8 -14.63 -14.88 -2.25
N TRP A 9 -14.22 -14.32 -3.40
CA TRP A 9 -13.57 -15.03 -4.49
C TRP A 9 -12.22 -15.65 -4.06
N PHE A 10 -11.47 -14.95 -3.20
CA PHE A 10 -10.20 -15.40 -2.64
C PHE A 10 -10.33 -16.05 -1.26
N SER A 11 -11.54 -16.23 -0.75
CA SER A 11 -11.80 -16.83 0.56
C SER A 11 -11.43 -18.33 0.58
N PRO A 12 -10.90 -18.83 1.72
CA PRO A 12 -10.75 -20.27 1.98
C PRO A 12 -12.04 -21.08 1.85
N ARG A 13 -13.21 -20.42 1.87
CA ARG A 13 -14.53 -21.07 1.68
C ARG A 13 -14.71 -21.75 0.32
N ARG A 14 -13.81 -21.56 -0.65
CA ARG A 14 -13.77 -22.31 -1.92
C ARG A 14 -13.01 -23.65 -1.87
N GLY A 15 -12.50 -24.04 -0.70
CA GLY A 15 -11.84 -25.32 -0.47
C GLY A 15 -10.56 -25.16 0.32
N HIS A 16 -10.40 -25.97 1.38
CA HIS A 16 -9.15 -26.09 2.13
C HIS A 16 -8.15 -26.91 1.30
N GLN A 17 -7.43 -26.27 0.38
CA GLN A 17 -6.26 -26.90 -0.21
C GLN A 17 -5.07 -26.64 0.70
N GLN A 18 -4.48 -27.70 1.25
CA GLN A 18 -3.11 -27.63 1.76
C GLN A 18 -2.18 -27.42 0.56
N LEU A 19 -1.48 -26.30 0.54
CA LEU A 19 -0.57 -25.93 -0.53
C LEU A 19 0.85 -26.00 0.02
N ASP A 20 1.45 -27.18 -0.06
CA ASP A 20 2.74 -27.47 0.60
C ASP A 20 3.95 -26.90 -0.15
N THR A 21 3.75 -26.42 -1.38
CA THR A 21 4.80 -25.84 -2.20
C THR A 21 4.45 -24.44 -2.69
N LEU A 22 5.46 -23.57 -2.80
CA LEU A 22 5.32 -22.24 -3.41
C LEU A 22 4.73 -22.35 -4.84
N ARG A 23 5.10 -23.40 -5.59
CA ARG A 23 4.59 -23.65 -6.94
C ARG A 23 3.08 -23.89 -6.94
N ALA A 24 2.56 -24.67 -6.01
CA ALA A 24 1.12 -24.91 -5.88
C ALA A 24 0.37 -23.61 -5.51
N VAL A 25 0.90 -22.82 -4.58
CA VAL A 25 0.37 -21.48 -4.23
C VAL A 25 0.32 -20.58 -5.46
N MET A 26 1.42 -20.51 -6.22
CA MET A 26 1.48 -19.70 -7.43
C MET A 26 0.53 -20.20 -8.53
N SER A 27 0.30 -21.51 -8.65
CA SER A 27 -0.67 -22.06 -9.63
C SER A 27 -2.09 -21.61 -9.31
N VAL A 28 -2.51 -21.80 -8.06
CA VAL A 28 -3.85 -21.40 -7.60
C VAL A 28 -4.04 -19.89 -7.74
N GLN A 29 -3.01 -19.10 -7.43
CA GLN A 29 -3.06 -17.65 -7.66
C GLN A 29 -3.27 -17.34 -9.14
N ARG A 30 -2.45 -17.92 -10.04
CA ARG A 30 -2.54 -17.70 -11.50
C ARG A 30 -3.88 -18.10 -12.09
N GLU A 31 -4.46 -19.21 -11.66
CA GLU A 31 -5.80 -19.65 -12.09
C GLU A 31 -6.90 -18.64 -11.75
N ARG A 32 -6.72 -17.88 -10.66
CA ARG A 32 -7.69 -16.87 -10.21
C ARG A 32 -7.46 -15.49 -10.83
N VAL A 33 -6.29 -15.25 -11.43
CA VAL A 33 -5.98 -13.95 -12.03
C VAL A 33 -6.81 -13.75 -13.30
N ASN A 34 -7.43 -12.57 -13.38
CA ASN A 34 -8.11 -12.11 -14.58
C ASN A 34 -7.79 -10.62 -14.82
N ASP A 35 -8.04 -10.15 -16.04
CA ASP A 35 -7.69 -8.78 -16.43
C ASP A 35 -8.82 -7.78 -16.14
N VAL A 36 -10.04 -8.26 -15.92
CA VAL A 36 -11.26 -7.45 -15.79
C VAL A 36 -11.41 -6.88 -14.37
N THR A 37 -11.29 -7.72 -13.34
CA THR A 37 -11.44 -7.32 -11.93
C THR A 37 -10.48 -6.19 -11.54
N PRO A 38 -9.18 -6.23 -11.88
CA PRO A 38 -8.26 -5.11 -11.59
C PRO A 38 -8.68 -3.80 -12.25
N VAL A 39 -9.11 -3.84 -13.51
CA VAL A 39 -9.57 -2.64 -14.24
C VAL A 39 -10.80 -2.07 -13.55
N LEU A 40 -11.82 -2.89 -13.28
CA LEU A 40 -13.04 -2.46 -12.59
C LEU A 40 -12.74 -1.90 -11.19
N LEU A 41 -11.81 -2.52 -10.45
CA LEU A 41 -11.42 -2.08 -9.12
C LEU A 41 -10.75 -0.70 -9.15
N LEU A 42 -9.79 -0.50 -10.05
CA LEU A 42 -9.08 0.77 -10.21
C LEU A 42 -10.02 1.87 -10.70
N THR A 43 -10.84 1.60 -11.72
CA THR A 43 -11.88 2.52 -12.19
C THR A 43 -12.84 2.88 -11.05
N GLY A 44 -13.29 1.89 -10.28
CA GLY A 44 -14.15 2.10 -9.12
C GLY A 44 -13.53 3.04 -8.09
N HIS A 45 -12.25 2.89 -7.77
CA HIS A 45 -11.56 3.79 -6.84
C HIS A 45 -11.44 5.22 -7.34
N TRP A 46 -11.20 5.42 -8.63
CA TRP A 46 -11.18 6.76 -9.23
C TRP A 46 -12.58 7.41 -9.29
N LEU A 47 -13.63 6.62 -9.57
CA LEU A 47 -15.01 7.09 -9.51
C LEU A 47 -15.42 7.48 -8.08
N GLU A 48 -15.04 6.68 -7.08
CA GLU A 48 -15.25 7.03 -5.67
C GLU A 48 -14.53 8.33 -5.32
N LEU A 49 -13.27 8.50 -5.76
CA LEU A 49 -12.50 9.73 -5.54
C LEU A 49 -13.20 10.94 -6.17
N ALA A 50 -13.71 10.81 -7.40
CA ALA A 50 -14.49 11.87 -8.05
C ALA A 50 -15.75 12.25 -7.24
N GLY A 51 -16.44 11.27 -6.66
CA GLY A 51 -17.55 11.52 -5.73
C GLY A 51 -17.13 12.31 -4.48
N TRP A 52 -15.96 11.99 -3.89
CA TRP A 52 -15.42 12.76 -2.77
C TRP A 52 -14.96 14.17 -3.16
N SER A 53 -14.43 14.35 -4.38
CA SER A 53 -14.13 15.66 -4.94
C SER A 53 -15.40 16.52 -5.08
N LEU A 54 -16.52 15.93 -5.50
CA LEU A 54 -17.81 16.61 -5.57
C LEU A 54 -18.29 17.04 -4.18
N MET A 55 -18.13 16.17 -3.17
CA MET A 55 -18.45 16.51 -1.78
C MET A 55 -17.58 17.66 -1.26
N ALA A 56 -16.28 17.70 -1.57
CA ALA A 56 -15.41 18.81 -1.21
C ALA A 56 -15.88 20.14 -1.83
N ALA A 57 -16.40 20.10 -3.05
CA ALA A 57 -16.87 21.29 -3.74
C ALA A 57 -18.18 21.85 -3.18
N GLN A 58 -19.09 20.98 -2.69
CA GLN A 58 -20.47 21.39 -2.33
C GLN A 58 -20.75 21.50 -0.83
N ALA A 59 -20.09 20.69 0.01
CA ALA A 59 -20.49 20.52 1.41
C ALA A 59 -19.67 21.36 2.42
N GLY A 60 -18.94 22.36 1.95
CA GLY A 60 -18.17 23.28 2.79
C GLY A 60 -17.11 22.59 3.66
N PRO A 61 -16.76 23.15 4.85
CA PRO A 61 -15.66 22.64 5.68
C PRO A 61 -15.81 21.16 6.09
N TRP A 62 -17.03 20.69 6.35
CA TRP A 62 -17.26 19.28 6.67
C TRP A 62 -17.04 18.38 5.45
N GLY A 63 -17.47 18.82 4.27
CA GLY A 63 -17.15 18.18 3.00
C GLY A 63 -15.66 18.09 2.75
N TRP A 64 -14.90 19.14 3.10
CA TRP A 64 -13.45 19.18 2.96
C TRP A 64 -12.76 18.14 3.84
N ALA A 65 -13.13 18.09 5.12
CA ALA A 65 -12.58 17.11 6.05
C ALA A 65 -12.90 15.66 5.62
N ALA A 66 -14.16 15.40 5.23
CA ALA A 66 -14.59 14.09 4.74
C ALA A 66 -13.83 13.69 3.46
N ALA A 67 -13.73 14.59 2.49
CA ALA A 67 -12.99 14.35 1.25
C ALA A 67 -11.50 14.12 1.49
N ALA A 68 -10.90 14.80 2.46
CA ALA A 68 -9.49 14.60 2.82
C ALA A 68 -9.24 13.21 3.41
N GLY A 69 -10.05 12.81 4.39
CA GLY A 69 -9.98 11.46 4.96
C GLY A 69 -10.22 10.39 3.90
N ALA A 70 -11.28 10.55 3.09
CA ALA A 70 -11.63 9.59 2.06
C ALA A 70 -10.58 9.51 0.94
N GLY A 71 -10.06 10.64 0.46
CA GLY A 71 -9.00 10.70 -0.55
C GLY A 71 -7.75 9.95 -0.11
N ALA A 72 -7.32 10.15 1.14
CA ALA A 72 -6.13 9.48 1.69
C ALA A 72 -6.31 7.96 1.73
N VAL A 73 -7.49 7.55 2.15
CA VAL A 73 -7.93 6.16 2.17
C VAL A 73 -7.96 5.55 0.76
N LYS A 74 -8.45 6.28 -0.25
CA LYS A 74 -8.45 5.80 -1.64
C LYS A 74 -7.04 5.71 -2.21
N PHE A 75 -6.14 6.63 -1.88
CA PHE A 75 -4.73 6.50 -2.27
C PHE A 75 -4.06 5.30 -1.61
N ARG A 76 -4.37 5.00 -0.35
CA ARG A 76 -3.88 3.78 0.32
C ARG A 76 -4.40 2.53 -0.38
N HIS A 77 -5.66 2.51 -0.81
CA HIS A 77 -6.20 1.41 -1.61
C HIS A 77 -5.55 1.28 -2.99
N LEU A 78 -5.35 2.38 -3.70
CA LEU A 78 -4.71 2.35 -5.01
C LEU A 78 -3.27 1.82 -4.91
N GLN A 79 -2.50 2.26 -3.90
CA GLN A 79 -1.15 1.75 -3.63
C GLN A 79 -1.15 0.24 -3.32
N GLU A 80 -2.21 -0.24 -2.68
CA GLU A 80 -2.37 -1.64 -2.35
C GLU A 80 -2.73 -2.48 -3.58
N VAL A 81 -3.64 -2.00 -4.42
CA VAL A 81 -3.91 -2.65 -5.69
C VAL A 81 -2.65 -2.70 -6.55
N SER A 82 -1.84 -1.63 -6.56
CA SER A 82 -0.57 -1.62 -7.28
C SER A 82 0.51 -2.50 -6.65
N HIS A 83 0.40 -2.84 -5.36
CA HIS A 83 1.28 -3.80 -4.70
C HIS A 83 1.17 -5.20 -5.33
N PHE A 84 -0.04 -5.64 -5.70
CA PHE A 84 -0.20 -6.87 -6.51
C PHE A 84 0.49 -6.78 -7.87
N ALA A 85 0.53 -5.61 -8.52
CA ALA A 85 1.24 -5.43 -9.79
C ALA A 85 2.76 -5.49 -9.61
N VAL A 86 3.25 -4.99 -8.47
CA VAL A 86 4.65 -5.12 -8.05
C VAL A 86 5.02 -6.60 -7.92
N HIS A 87 4.18 -7.40 -7.28
CA HIS A 87 4.34 -8.87 -7.20
C HIS A 87 4.07 -9.60 -8.53
N GLY A 88 3.50 -8.91 -9.53
CA GLY A 88 3.21 -9.49 -10.85
C GLY A 88 1.99 -10.41 -10.85
N VAL A 89 1.07 -10.23 -9.91
CA VAL A 89 -0.14 -11.05 -9.73
C VAL A 89 -1.44 -10.27 -9.93
N LEU A 90 -1.36 -8.98 -10.30
CA LEU A 90 -2.55 -8.15 -10.52
C LEU A 90 -3.37 -8.62 -11.73
N THR A 91 -2.72 -8.86 -12.86
CA THR A 91 -3.36 -9.27 -14.13
C THR A 91 -2.62 -10.48 -14.71
N ARG A 92 -3.18 -11.14 -15.75
CA ARG A 92 -2.62 -12.40 -16.28
C ARG A 92 -1.24 -12.21 -16.87
N SER A 93 -0.97 -11.03 -17.42
CA SER A 93 0.34 -10.67 -17.95
C SER A 93 1.00 -9.59 -17.12
N ARG A 94 2.29 -9.80 -16.83
CA ARG A 94 3.11 -8.82 -16.11
C ARG A 94 3.16 -7.45 -16.79
N ARG A 95 3.11 -7.43 -18.13
CA ARG A 95 3.05 -6.20 -18.94
C ARG A 95 1.76 -5.45 -18.67
N ALA A 96 0.60 -6.11 -18.77
CA ALA A 96 -0.68 -5.47 -18.45
C ALA A 96 -0.73 -4.98 -17.00
N SER A 97 -0.21 -5.76 -16.05
CA SER A 97 -0.13 -5.35 -14.63
C SER A 97 0.66 -4.06 -14.46
N THR A 98 1.79 -3.97 -15.17
CA THR A 98 2.67 -2.79 -15.11
C THR A 98 2.00 -1.57 -15.72
N VAL A 99 1.43 -1.70 -16.93
CA VAL A 99 0.73 -0.61 -17.62
C VAL A 99 -0.43 -0.10 -16.77
N LEU A 100 -1.25 -1.01 -16.25
CA LEU A 100 -2.42 -0.69 -15.46
C LEU A 100 -2.04 0.04 -14.16
N ALA A 101 -1.03 -0.46 -13.44
CA ALA A 101 -0.56 0.18 -12.21
C ALA A 101 0.15 1.52 -12.47
N GLU A 102 0.91 1.66 -13.56
CA GLU A 102 1.50 2.94 -13.94
C GLU A 102 0.40 3.97 -14.22
N ALA A 103 -0.53 3.65 -15.12
CA ALA A 103 -1.57 4.57 -15.57
C ALA A 103 -2.55 4.97 -14.47
N ALA A 104 -2.97 4.02 -13.62
CA ALA A 104 -4.02 4.26 -12.64
C ALA A 104 -3.50 4.63 -11.24
N VAL A 105 -2.22 4.43 -10.93
CA VAL A 105 -1.70 4.60 -9.57
C VAL A 105 -0.39 5.37 -9.56
N HIS A 106 0.66 4.82 -10.17
CA HIS A 106 2.00 5.35 -9.95
C HIS A 106 2.22 6.71 -10.59
N VAL A 107 1.67 6.92 -11.79
CA VAL A 107 1.81 8.19 -12.50
C VAL A 107 0.91 9.25 -11.89
N PRO A 108 -0.42 9.02 -11.71
CA PRO A 108 -1.29 10.02 -11.12
C PRO A 108 -0.88 10.41 -9.69
N LEU A 109 -0.30 9.49 -8.91
CA LEU A 109 0.11 9.77 -7.52
C LEU A 109 1.60 10.09 -7.37
N GLY A 110 2.37 10.20 -8.47
CA GLY A 110 3.79 10.50 -8.41
C GLY A 110 4.60 9.50 -7.59
N PHE A 111 4.21 8.22 -7.62
CA PHE A 111 5.01 7.14 -7.05
C PHE A 111 6.16 6.76 -7.99
N VAL A 112 7.17 6.11 -7.43
CA VAL A 112 8.29 5.53 -8.16
C VAL A 112 7.81 4.53 -9.23
N PRO A 113 8.40 4.43 -10.42
CA PRO A 113 7.97 3.46 -11.43
C PRO A 113 7.86 2.02 -10.91
N VAL A 114 6.85 1.27 -11.37
CA VAL A 114 6.55 -0.11 -10.97
C VAL A 114 7.76 -1.03 -11.10
N PRO A 115 8.58 -1.00 -12.18
CA PRO A 115 9.79 -1.83 -12.26
C PRO A 115 10.79 -1.54 -11.14
N VAL A 116 10.99 -0.26 -10.80
CA VAL A 116 11.88 0.18 -9.72
C VAL A 116 11.31 -0.20 -8.36
N ARG A 117 10.00 0.02 -8.13
CA ARG A 117 9.32 -0.43 -6.91
C ARG A 117 9.45 -1.94 -6.74
N ARG A 118 9.35 -2.71 -7.83
CA ARG A 118 9.50 -4.16 -7.80
C ARG A 118 10.91 -4.60 -7.43
N GLN A 119 11.92 -3.93 -7.97
CA GLN A 119 13.30 -4.19 -7.57
C GLN A 119 13.46 -3.98 -6.06
N ARG A 120 13.10 -2.80 -5.55
CA ARG A 120 13.22 -2.45 -4.12
C ARG A 120 12.38 -3.34 -3.21
N HIS A 121 11.12 -3.58 -3.58
CA HIS A 121 10.20 -4.32 -2.72
C HIS A 121 10.44 -5.83 -2.81
N VAL A 122 10.35 -6.42 -4.00
CA VAL A 122 10.36 -7.89 -4.16
C VAL A 122 11.77 -8.47 -4.06
N ARG A 123 12.79 -7.75 -4.52
CA ARG A 123 14.15 -8.32 -4.60
C ARG A 123 15.07 -7.87 -3.47
N GLU A 124 14.90 -6.65 -2.98
CA GLU A 124 15.74 -6.11 -1.92
C GLU A 124 15.07 -6.25 -0.56
N HIS A 125 13.78 -5.92 -0.44
CA HIS A 125 13.06 -5.96 0.83
C HIS A 125 12.62 -7.38 1.22
N HIS A 126 11.79 -8.10 0.45
CA HIS A 126 11.24 -9.41 0.86
C HIS A 126 12.31 -10.42 1.36
N PRO A 127 13.45 -10.62 0.65
CA PRO A 127 14.49 -11.54 1.11
C PRO A 127 15.20 -11.10 2.39
N ASN A 128 15.16 -9.80 2.70
CA ASN A 128 15.89 -9.18 3.80
C ASN A 128 14.98 -8.52 4.84
N ALA A 129 13.67 -8.79 4.79
CA ALA A 129 12.70 -8.12 5.64
C ALA A 129 13.10 -8.28 7.12
N THR A 130 13.07 -7.18 7.87
CA THR A 130 13.47 -7.09 9.29
C THR A 130 14.96 -7.31 9.60
N ILE A 131 15.83 -7.48 8.60
CA ILE A 131 17.28 -7.58 8.81
C ILE A 131 17.89 -6.18 8.89
N ALA A 132 18.35 -5.79 10.08
CA ALA A 132 18.96 -4.49 10.32
C ALA A 132 20.14 -4.21 9.36
N GLY A 133 20.21 -2.99 8.84
CA GLY A 133 21.23 -2.55 7.88
C GLY A 133 21.03 -3.05 6.44
N VAL A 134 20.25 -4.11 6.22
CA VAL A 134 20.02 -4.71 4.89
C VAL A 134 18.64 -4.35 4.35
N ASP A 135 17.59 -4.43 5.17
CA ASP A 135 16.22 -4.07 4.77
C ASP A 135 16.13 -2.56 4.43
N PRO A 136 15.80 -2.17 3.18
CA PRO A 136 15.65 -0.76 2.84
C PRO A 136 14.55 -0.07 3.65
N ASN A 137 13.50 -0.79 4.08
CA ASN A 137 12.41 -0.22 4.86
C ASN A 137 12.86 0.14 6.29
N LEU A 138 13.74 -0.67 6.90
CA LEU A 138 14.27 -0.36 8.24
C LEU A 138 15.15 0.89 8.23
N ARG A 139 15.88 1.14 7.13
CA ARG A 139 16.69 2.38 7.00
C ARG A 139 15.82 3.63 7.06
N GLU A 140 14.60 3.58 6.53
CA GLU A 140 13.65 4.69 6.61
C GLU A 140 13.17 4.92 8.06
N LEU A 141 12.91 3.84 8.81
CA LEU A 141 12.56 3.90 10.24
C LEU A 141 13.71 4.43 11.09
N ASP A 142 14.93 3.92 10.87
CA ASP A 142 16.13 4.34 11.57
C ASP A 142 16.42 5.83 11.37
N ARG A 143 16.23 6.34 10.14
CA ARG A 143 16.43 7.76 9.79
C ARG A 143 15.56 8.69 10.63
N VAL A 144 14.35 8.26 11.03
CA VAL A 144 13.46 9.06 11.89
C VAL A 144 13.58 8.69 13.37
N GLY A 145 14.57 7.88 13.73
CA GLY A 145 14.93 7.53 15.10
C GLY A 145 14.14 6.36 15.68
N LEU A 146 13.43 5.58 14.86
CA LEU A 146 12.78 4.34 15.29
C LEU A 146 13.78 3.18 15.23
N ARG A 147 14.28 2.83 16.41
CA ARG A 147 15.18 1.70 16.65
C ARG A 147 14.80 0.98 17.94
N PRO A 148 15.20 -0.29 18.14
CA PRO A 148 14.98 -1.00 19.40
C PRO A 148 15.44 -0.16 20.61
N GLY A 149 14.62 -0.11 21.67
CA GLY A 149 14.88 0.66 22.88
C GLY A 149 14.59 2.17 22.79
N VAL A 150 13.91 2.64 21.74
CA VAL A 150 13.48 4.05 21.65
C VAL A 150 12.50 4.42 22.78
N GLY A 151 12.74 5.57 23.42
CA GLY A 151 11.85 6.08 24.47
C GLY A 151 10.47 6.53 23.94
N PRO A 152 9.44 6.60 24.81
CA PRO A 152 8.04 6.81 24.40
C PRO A 152 7.81 8.13 23.66
N LEU A 153 8.48 9.21 24.07
CA LEU A 153 8.35 10.51 23.40
C LEU A 153 8.88 10.47 21.95
N ARG A 154 10.06 9.89 21.74
CA ARG A 154 10.64 9.78 20.40
C ARG A 154 9.82 8.84 19.52
N PHE A 155 9.30 7.75 20.09
CA PHE A 155 8.35 6.90 19.42
C PHE A 155 7.10 7.67 18.98
N ALA A 156 6.49 8.47 19.87
CA ALA A 156 5.32 9.28 19.55
C ALA A 156 5.59 10.32 18.45
N LEU A 157 6.75 10.99 18.48
CA LEU A 157 7.14 11.93 17.43
C LEU A 157 7.35 11.23 16.08
N ALA A 158 7.97 10.05 16.08
CA ALA A 158 8.16 9.27 14.87
C ALA A 158 6.83 8.72 14.32
N LEU A 159 5.85 8.40 15.16
CA LEU A 159 4.51 7.98 14.72
C LEU A 159 3.82 9.03 13.85
N VAL A 160 4.01 10.32 14.16
CA VAL A 160 3.39 11.44 13.43
C VAL A 160 4.34 12.12 12.45
N PHE A 161 5.53 11.55 12.21
CA PHE A 161 6.56 12.15 11.37
C PHE A 161 6.05 12.63 10.00
N PRO A 162 5.23 11.86 9.24
CA PRO A 162 4.69 12.32 7.96
C PRO A 162 3.85 13.61 8.02
N LEU A 163 3.29 13.95 9.19
CA LEU A 163 2.50 15.17 9.40
C LEU A 163 3.36 16.38 9.84
N THR A 164 4.65 16.18 10.07
CA THR A 164 5.59 17.26 10.42
C THR A 164 6.08 17.99 9.16
N PRO A 165 6.59 19.24 9.30
CA PRO A 165 7.23 19.93 8.17
C PRO A 165 8.38 19.16 7.52
N ALA A 166 9.15 18.40 8.32
CA ALA A 166 10.21 17.54 7.83
C ALA A 166 9.66 16.38 6.99
N GLY A 167 8.63 15.69 7.48
CA GLY A 167 7.96 14.60 6.74
C GLY A 167 7.27 15.07 5.45
N LEU A 168 6.67 16.27 5.46
CA LEU A 168 6.14 16.90 4.26
C LEU A 168 7.25 17.19 3.24
N THR A 169 8.38 17.75 3.70
CA THR A 169 9.54 18.05 2.85
C THR A 169 10.10 16.78 2.21
N ASP A 170 10.22 15.71 3.00
CA ASP A 170 10.66 14.40 2.50
C ASP A 170 9.67 13.83 1.48
N THR A 171 8.36 13.93 1.73
CA THR A 171 7.33 13.49 0.77
C THR A 171 7.43 14.24 -0.56
N VAL A 172 7.64 15.56 -0.53
CA VAL A 172 7.80 16.39 -1.73
C VAL A 172 9.09 16.03 -2.47
N ARG A 173 10.21 15.84 -1.75
CA ARG A 173 11.49 15.42 -2.34
C ARG A 173 11.35 14.06 -3.01
N ASP A 174 10.72 13.09 -2.35
CA ASP A 174 10.49 11.75 -2.90
C ASP A 174 9.65 11.80 -4.17
N ILE A 175 8.60 12.63 -4.22
CA ILE A 175 7.81 12.84 -5.46
C ILE A 175 8.71 13.40 -6.56
N ALA A 176 9.49 14.45 -6.26
CA ALA A 176 10.38 15.07 -7.24
C ALA A 176 11.43 14.08 -7.79
N ASP A 177 12.03 13.27 -6.93
CA ASP A 177 13.01 12.26 -7.32
C ASP A 177 12.36 11.13 -8.14
N ASN A 178 11.13 10.73 -7.80
CA ASN A 178 10.36 9.76 -8.59
C ASN A 178 10.02 10.27 -10.00
N LEU A 179 9.77 11.58 -10.16
CA LEU A 179 9.56 12.19 -11.47
C LEU A 179 10.85 12.17 -12.30
N ARG A 180 12.00 12.47 -11.68
CA ARG A 180 13.32 12.52 -12.35
C ARG A 180 13.85 11.14 -12.75
N THR A 181 13.68 10.12 -11.91
CA THR A 181 14.26 8.78 -12.08
C THR A 181 13.83 8.07 -13.38
N SER A 182 12.75 8.52 -14.02
CA SER A 182 12.12 7.81 -15.14
C SER A 182 12.71 8.10 -16.53
N GLY A 183 13.66 9.05 -16.66
CA GLY A 183 14.13 9.54 -17.98
C GLY A 183 13.03 10.24 -18.81
N ALA A 184 11.83 10.35 -18.25
CA ALA A 184 10.61 10.64 -18.97
C ALA A 184 9.73 11.60 -18.13
N GLY A 185 10.40 12.57 -17.51
CA GLY A 185 9.85 13.38 -16.42
C GLY A 185 8.65 14.23 -16.81
N TRP A 186 8.55 14.71 -18.05
CA TRP A 186 7.47 15.62 -18.46
C TRP A 186 6.09 14.95 -18.46
N TRP A 187 5.97 13.72 -18.98
CA TRP A 187 4.66 13.04 -19.02
C TRP A 187 4.26 12.50 -17.65
N ARG A 188 5.24 12.16 -16.78
CA ARG A 188 4.95 11.80 -15.40
C ARG A 188 4.43 13.00 -14.61
N LEU A 189 5.06 14.17 -14.81
CA LEU A 189 4.56 15.41 -14.22
C LEU A 189 3.17 15.75 -14.76
N ALA A 190 2.97 15.67 -16.08
CA ALA A 190 1.65 15.89 -16.69
C ALA A 190 0.60 14.93 -16.12
N GLY A 191 0.93 13.63 -15.97
CA GLY A 191 0.02 12.63 -15.42
C GLY A 191 -0.27 12.83 -13.93
N LEU A 192 0.71 13.24 -13.12
CA LEU A 192 0.52 13.65 -11.73
C LEU A 192 -0.42 14.86 -11.62
N MET A 193 -0.25 15.85 -12.51
CA MET A 193 -1.04 17.08 -12.50
C MET A 193 -2.42 16.91 -13.14
N ALA A 194 -2.64 15.90 -13.99
CA ALA A 194 -3.87 15.72 -14.75
C ALA A 194 -5.11 15.66 -13.84
N ALA A 195 -5.09 14.82 -12.80
CA ALA A 195 -6.21 14.68 -11.88
C ALA A 195 -6.52 15.98 -11.08
N PRO A 196 -5.58 16.58 -10.33
CA PRO A 196 -5.88 17.80 -9.56
C PRO A 196 -6.21 18.99 -10.47
N VAL A 197 -5.58 19.15 -11.63
CA VAL A 197 -5.94 20.22 -12.57
C VAL A 197 -7.37 20.03 -13.07
N THR A 198 -7.74 18.82 -13.50
CA THR A 198 -9.12 18.51 -13.95
C THR A 198 -10.14 18.76 -12.83
N MET A 199 -9.85 18.33 -11.60
CA MET A 199 -10.70 18.61 -10.44
C MET A 199 -10.89 20.10 -10.21
N GLY A 200 -9.80 20.89 -10.27
CA GLY A 200 -9.86 22.34 -10.08
C GLY A 200 -10.67 23.06 -11.15
N LEU A 201 -10.51 22.66 -12.41
CA LEU A 201 -11.24 23.23 -13.55
C LEU A 201 -12.74 22.92 -13.51
N VAL A 202 -13.13 21.71 -13.08
CA VAL A 202 -14.53 21.27 -13.10
C VAL A 202 -15.29 21.60 -11.81
N LEU A 203 -14.62 21.52 -10.66
CA LEU A 203 -15.26 21.55 -9.33
C LEU A 203 -14.77 22.69 -8.43
N GLY A 204 -13.84 23.53 -8.92
CA GLY A 204 -13.24 24.61 -8.16
C GLY A 204 -12.14 24.15 -7.21
N TRP A 205 -11.49 25.11 -6.54
CA TRP A 205 -10.28 24.88 -5.72
C TRP A 205 -10.43 23.91 -4.53
N PRO A 206 -11.60 23.74 -3.86
CA PRO A 206 -11.67 22.83 -2.72
C PRO A 206 -11.44 21.38 -3.11
N ALA A 207 -11.89 20.98 -4.31
CA ALA A 207 -11.75 19.62 -4.81
C ALA A 207 -10.28 19.15 -4.92
N PRO A 208 -9.39 19.81 -5.68
CA PRO A 208 -8.00 19.40 -5.76
C PRO A 208 -7.25 19.55 -4.43
N VAL A 209 -7.57 20.57 -3.61
CA VAL A 209 -6.88 20.75 -2.32
C VAL A 209 -7.24 19.62 -1.35
N PHE A 210 -8.53 19.41 -1.10
CA PHE A 210 -8.97 18.52 -0.03
C PHE A 210 -9.15 17.08 -0.49
N ALA A 211 -9.49 16.78 -1.74
CA ALA A 211 -9.60 15.39 -2.20
C ALA A 211 -8.28 14.82 -2.75
N PHE A 212 -7.29 15.67 -3.08
CA PHE A 212 -6.05 15.23 -3.73
C PHE A 212 -4.76 15.68 -3.06
N VAL A 213 -4.47 16.98 -3.02
CA VAL A 213 -3.17 17.51 -2.56
C VAL A 213 -2.92 17.21 -1.08
N LEU A 214 -3.85 17.62 -0.20
CA LEU A 214 -3.75 17.37 1.24
C LEU A 214 -3.68 15.87 1.54
N PRO A 215 -4.57 15.01 0.97
CA PRO A 215 -4.43 13.57 1.06
C PRO A 215 -3.08 13.05 0.61
N ARG A 216 -2.57 13.47 -0.55
CA ARG A 216 -1.36 12.91 -1.13
C ARG A 216 -0.10 13.30 -0.34
N LEU A 217 -0.04 14.53 0.15
CA LEU A 217 1.15 15.07 0.78
C LEU A 217 1.24 14.80 2.27
N LEU A 218 0.12 14.60 2.97
CA LEU A 218 0.11 14.47 4.43
C LEU A 218 -0.59 13.18 4.91
N LEU A 219 -1.85 12.99 4.54
CA LEU A 219 -2.67 11.92 5.15
C LEU A 219 -2.35 10.51 4.60
N TYR A 220 -2.16 10.36 3.29
CA TYR A 220 -1.74 9.10 2.69
C TYR A 220 -0.35 8.66 3.20
N PRO A 221 0.68 9.53 3.22
CA PRO A 221 1.97 9.21 3.83
C PRO A 221 1.82 8.75 5.28
N GLN A 222 0.97 9.41 6.08
CA GLN A 222 0.67 8.97 7.44
C GLN A 222 0.06 7.56 7.49
N LEU A 223 -0.92 7.25 6.63
CA LEU A 223 -1.51 5.91 6.56
C LEU A 223 -0.51 4.83 6.09
N ALA A 224 0.33 5.16 5.12
CA ALA A 224 1.39 4.27 4.63
C ALA A 224 2.45 4.03 5.70
N TRP A 225 2.81 5.07 6.46
CA TRP A 225 3.74 4.99 7.59
C TRP A 225 3.21 4.10 8.70
N MET A 226 1.95 4.28 9.11
CA MET A 226 1.31 3.40 10.09
C MET A 226 1.24 1.95 9.59
N SER A 227 0.98 1.75 8.29
CA SER A 227 1.03 0.41 7.67
C SER A 227 2.41 -0.20 7.81
N LEU A 228 3.48 0.55 7.50
CA LEU A 228 4.86 0.08 7.60
C LEU A 228 5.20 -0.38 9.02
N LEU A 229 4.85 0.43 10.03
CA LEU A 229 5.09 0.14 11.44
C LEU A 229 4.33 -1.08 11.96
N VAL A 230 3.15 -1.36 11.40
CA VAL A 230 2.30 -2.50 11.78
C VAL A 230 2.63 -3.76 10.99
N GLU A 231 3.14 -3.62 9.78
CA GLU A 231 3.46 -4.76 8.91
C GLU A 231 4.80 -5.41 9.27
N HIS A 232 5.77 -4.61 9.73
CA HIS A 232 7.11 -5.10 10.04
C HIS A 232 7.21 -5.32 11.54
N ARG A 233 7.64 -6.52 11.98
CA ARG A 233 8.12 -6.76 13.35
C ARG A 233 9.47 -6.06 13.58
N TRP A 234 9.58 -4.77 13.26
CA TRP A 234 10.81 -4.00 13.31
C TRP A 234 11.41 -3.93 14.74
N PHE A 235 10.58 -4.20 15.75
CA PHE A 235 10.97 -4.24 17.16
C PHE A 235 11.13 -5.66 17.73
N ASP A 236 10.80 -6.71 16.96
CA ASP A 236 10.66 -8.08 17.47
C ASP A 236 10.95 -9.13 16.38
N ALA A 237 12.14 -9.04 15.82
CA ALA A 237 12.62 -9.91 14.75
C ALA A 237 13.21 -11.21 15.32
N GLU A 238 12.39 -12.05 15.95
CA GLU A 238 12.80 -13.44 16.16
C GLU A 238 13.09 -14.09 14.80
N SER A 239 14.21 -14.80 14.69
CA SER A 239 14.60 -15.46 13.45
C SER A 239 13.64 -16.62 13.16
N VAL A 240 12.82 -16.45 12.13
CA VAL A 240 11.95 -17.54 11.67
C VAL A 240 12.76 -18.45 10.75
N THR A 241 12.79 -19.74 11.10
CA THR A 241 13.42 -20.80 10.31
C THR A 241 12.34 -21.70 9.71
N GLY A 242 12.65 -22.37 8.59
CA GLY A 242 11.73 -23.31 7.94
C GLY A 242 11.77 -23.23 6.41
N PRO A 243 10.82 -23.90 5.73
CA PRO A 243 10.66 -23.78 4.28
C PRO A 243 10.47 -22.31 3.86
N PRO A 244 10.88 -21.92 2.63
CA PRO A 244 10.77 -20.54 2.16
C PRO A 244 9.36 -19.95 2.30
N THR A 245 8.32 -20.76 2.10
CA THR A 245 6.92 -20.34 2.28
C THR A 245 6.58 -19.96 3.72
N VAL A 246 7.16 -20.64 4.70
CA VAL A 246 6.98 -20.35 6.14
C VAL A 246 7.75 -19.09 6.52
N ILE A 247 8.98 -18.95 6.05
CA ILE A 247 9.80 -17.74 6.29
C ILE A 247 9.14 -16.51 5.68
N GLU A 248 8.72 -16.58 4.41
CA GLU A 248 8.01 -15.50 3.71
C GLU A 248 6.67 -15.19 4.38
N ALA A 249 5.87 -16.20 4.72
CA ALA A 249 4.61 -15.99 5.42
C ALA A 249 4.82 -15.33 6.78
N ALA A 250 5.84 -15.73 7.55
CA ALA A 250 6.12 -15.21 8.88
C ALA A 250 6.69 -13.78 8.87
N ARG A 251 7.46 -13.42 7.84
CA ARG A 251 7.96 -12.05 7.62
C ARG A 251 6.83 -11.07 7.30
N CYS A 252 5.76 -11.54 6.66
CA CYS A 252 4.58 -10.74 6.33
C CYS A 252 3.37 -10.98 7.28
N LEU A 253 3.50 -11.85 8.29
CA LEU A 253 2.39 -12.20 9.18
C LEU A 253 2.26 -11.18 10.30
N ARG A 254 1.08 -10.56 10.26
CA ARG A 254 0.61 -9.48 11.13
C ARG A 254 0.84 -9.77 12.60
N LEU A 255 1.33 -8.71 13.23
CA LEU A 255 1.48 -8.52 14.66
C LEU A 255 0.27 -9.04 15.43
N TYR A 256 0.55 -9.60 16.60
CA TYR A 256 -0.39 -10.04 17.62
C TYR A 256 -1.12 -11.37 17.34
N PRO A 257 -0.40 -12.49 17.16
CA PRO A 257 -1.02 -13.82 17.21
C PRO A 257 -1.79 -14.06 18.51
N HIS A 258 -1.51 -13.28 19.57
CA HIS A 258 -2.09 -13.46 20.90
C HIS A 258 -3.10 -12.35 21.30
N ASN A 259 -3.21 -11.25 20.54
CA ASN A 259 -4.20 -10.21 20.83
C ASN A 259 -5.35 -10.26 19.81
N ARG A 260 -6.44 -10.93 20.18
CA ARG A 260 -7.62 -11.11 19.32
C ARG A 260 -8.23 -9.79 18.86
N LEU A 261 -8.22 -8.75 19.70
CA LEU A 261 -8.75 -7.44 19.36
C LEU A 261 -7.88 -6.76 18.31
N LEU A 262 -6.55 -6.74 18.49
CA LEU A 262 -5.64 -6.16 17.50
C LEU A 262 -5.58 -7.00 16.22
N ALA A 263 -5.73 -8.32 16.29
CA ALA A 263 -5.87 -9.16 15.11
C ALA A 263 -7.19 -8.88 14.38
N LEU A 264 -8.30 -8.65 15.09
CA LEU A 264 -9.59 -8.28 14.51
C LEU A 264 -9.56 -6.86 13.92
N LEU A 265 -8.91 -5.92 14.61
CA LEU A 265 -8.66 -4.57 14.11
C LEU A 265 -7.73 -4.61 12.90
N ALA A 266 -6.68 -5.43 12.90
CA ALA A 266 -5.83 -5.62 11.73
C ALA A 266 -6.59 -6.25 10.56
N ARG A 267 -7.55 -7.16 10.83
CA ARG A 267 -8.44 -7.73 9.80
C ARG A 267 -9.45 -6.71 9.28
N SER A 268 -9.90 -5.78 10.13
CA SER A 268 -10.82 -4.70 9.74
C SER A 268 -10.07 -3.52 9.11
N THR A 269 -8.79 -3.32 9.46
CA THR A 269 -7.92 -2.37 8.80
C THR A 269 -7.59 -2.91 7.43
N TRP A 270 -8.23 -2.28 6.43
CA TRP A 270 -7.92 -1.98 5.03
C TRP A 270 -6.69 -2.60 4.30
N LEU A 271 -5.81 -3.36 4.95
CA LEU A 271 -4.70 -4.16 4.43
C LEU A 271 -5.20 -5.49 3.81
N PRO A 272 -4.71 -5.94 2.64
CA PRO A 272 -5.15 -7.17 2.02
C PRO A 272 -4.48 -8.42 2.57
N TYR A 273 -5.07 -9.53 2.14
CA TYR A 273 -4.58 -10.90 2.08
C TYR A 273 -3.14 -11.12 2.57
N ALA A 274 -3.03 -11.79 3.72
CA ALA A 274 -2.19 -12.97 3.75
C ALA A 274 -3.10 -14.16 3.45
N LEU A 275 -2.68 -15.07 2.58
CA LEU A 275 -3.18 -16.44 2.58
C LEU A 275 -2.90 -16.99 3.99
N VAL A 276 -3.85 -16.84 4.91
CA VAL A 276 -3.84 -17.58 6.17
C VAL A 276 -4.29 -19.00 5.81
N GLY A 277 -3.41 -19.73 5.13
CA GLY A 277 -3.35 -21.16 5.35
C GLY A 277 -2.85 -21.32 6.77
N GLN A 278 -3.64 -21.97 7.63
CA GLN A 278 -3.08 -22.53 8.85
C GLN A 278 -1.99 -23.50 8.39
N VAL A 279 -0.73 -23.06 8.36
CA VAL A 279 0.39 -23.97 8.37
C VAL A 279 0.20 -24.73 9.67
N GLY A 280 -0.19 -25.99 9.57
CA GLY A 280 -0.46 -26.82 10.73
C GLY A 280 0.80 -26.85 11.58
N ALA A 281 0.78 -26.12 12.70
CA ALA A 281 1.64 -26.41 13.82
C ALA A 281 1.14 -27.74 14.36
N THR A 282 1.58 -28.84 13.76
CA THR A 282 1.56 -30.13 14.42
C THR A 282 2.50 -29.98 15.60
N SER A 283 1.91 -29.86 16.79
CA SER A 283 2.58 -29.98 18.08
C SER A 283 3.39 -31.27 18.08
N GLY A 284 4.71 -31.14 17.95
CA GLY A 284 5.69 -32.13 18.35
C GLY A 284 6.19 -31.80 19.75
#